data_AF-A0A7S0NII5-F1
#
_entry.id   AF-A0A7S0NII5-F1
#
_cell.length_a   1.000
_cell.length_b   1.000
_cell.length_c   1.000
_cell.angle_alpha   90.00
_cell.angle_beta   90.00
_cell.angle_gamma   90.00
#
_symmetry.space_group_name_H-M   'P 1'
#
loop_
_entity.id
_entity.type
_entity.pdbx_description
1 polymer ?
#
loop_
_entity_poly.entity_id
_entity_poly.type
_entity_poly.pdbx_seq_one_letter_code
_entity_poly.pdbx_strand_id
1 'polypeptide(L)'
;MVGADTRVAHRPRRLRGPTPILGPRVFLAVLVFFGVPGAFAAPFTDRAALKAAVDSCIAAVPSGERCCSEGGADCGAAGLVDMPLWDVSQVTDMSSLFESKGSFDADISRW
;
A
#
# COMPACT_ATOMS: atom_id res chain seq x y z
N MET A 1 25.08 7.53 27.23
CA MET A 1 25.92 8.09 26.14
C MET A 1 25.78 7.14 24.96
N VAL A 2 24.92 7.49 23.99
CA VAL A 2 25.30 7.91 22.60
C VAL A 2 26.04 6.79 21.86
N GLY A 3 25.65 6.27 20.70
CA GLY A 3 24.57 6.48 19.73
C GLY A 3 24.47 5.20 18.88
N ALA A 4 23.34 4.85 18.29
CA ALA A 4 22.94 5.29 16.94
C ALA A 4 24.12 5.34 15.96
N ASP A 5 24.30 4.32 15.12
CA ASP A 5 24.95 4.50 13.83
C ASP A 5 24.32 3.57 12.77
N THR A 6 23.34 4.17 12.10
CA THR A 6 22.73 3.76 10.85
C THR A 6 23.76 3.80 9.72
N ARG A 7 24.29 2.66 9.29
CA ARG A 7 24.98 2.57 8.00
C ARG A 7 23.98 2.31 6.88
N VAL A 8 23.51 3.41 6.32
CA VAL A 8 22.90 3.51 5.00
C VAL A 8 23.83 2.86 3.96
N ALA A 9 23.44 1.69 3.46
CA ALA A 9 24.11 1.05 2.34
C ALA A 9 23.76 1.81 1.05
N HIS A 10 24.71 2.59 0.53
CA HIS A 10 24.61 3.20 -0.80
C HIS A 10 24.53 2.11 -1.88
N ARG A 11 23.37 1.94 -2.51
CA ARG A 11 23.24 1.13 -3.73
C ARG A 11 23.98 1.80 -4.89
N PRO A 12 24.76 1.05 -5.70
CA PRO A 12 25.43 1.61 -6.87
C PRO A 12 24.43 2.04 -7.95
N ARG A 13 24.60 3.26 -8.47
CA ARG A 13 23.88 3.79 -9.64
C ARG A 13 24.23 2.95 -10.87
N ARG A 14 23.25 2.23 -11.43
CA ARG A 14 23.38 1.58 -12.73
C ARG A 14 23.40 2.66 -13.82
N LEU A 15 24.56 2.82 -14.47
CA LEU A 15 24.72 3.63 -15.67
C LEU A 15 23.92 2.98 -16.81
N ARG A 16 22.87 3.66 -17.27
CA ARG A 16 22.03 3.25 -18.40
C ARG A 16 22.72 3.70 -19.69
N GLY A 17 23.23 2.75 -20.47
CA GLY A 17 23.84 3.03 -21.76
C GLY A 17 22.83 3.54 -22.80
N PRO A 18 23.25 4.31 -23.81
CA PRO A 18 22.38 4.79 -24.87
C PRO A 18 22.06 3.67 -25.86
N THR A 19 20.78 3.33 -26.03
CA THR A 19 20.31 2.48 -27.13
C THR A 19 19.99 3.34 -28.35
N PRO A 20 20.60 3.10 -29.53
CA PRO A 20 20.26 3.83 -30.73
C PRO A 20 19.17 3.11 -31.55
N ILE A 21 18.39 3.96 -32.23
CA ILE A 21 17.71 3.82 -33.53
C ILE A 21 16.66 2.72 -33.73
N LEU A 22 15.44 3.13 -34.16
CA LEU A 22 15.01 2.98 -35.57
C LEU A 22 13.50 3.30 -35.76
N GLY A 23 13.19 4.38 -36.49
CA GLY A 23 12.03 4.47 -37.39
C GLY A 23 10.75 5.17 -36.89
N PRO A 24 10.21 6.16 -37.64
CA PRO A 24 8.92 6.78 -37.33
C PRO A 24 7.80 5.96 -37.98
N ARG A 25 7.08 5.20 -37.18
CA ARG A 25 5.75 4.72 -37.57
C ARG A 25 4.72 5.52 -36.80
N VAL A 26 4.18 6.52 -37.50
CA VAL A 26 3.00 7.29 -37.14
C VAL A 26 1.86 6.31 -36.90
N PHE A 27 1.72 5.86 -35.66
CA PHE A 27 0.45 5.40 -35.13
C PHE A 27 -0.04 6.53 -34.24
N LEU A 28 -1.01 7.29 -34.77
CA LEU A 28 -1.78 8.24 -34.00
C LEU A 28 -2.64 7.43 -33.01
N ALA A 29 -2.03 7.02 -31.89
CA ALA A 29 -2.77 6.48 -30.77
C ALA A 29 -3.45 7.67 -30.10
N VAL A 30 -4.72 7.90 -30.44
CA VAL A 30 -5.58 8.75 -29.62
C VAL A 30 -5.82 7.97 -28.33
N LEU A 31 -4.87 8.10 -27.40
CA LEU A 31 -5.07 7.70 -26.01
C LEU A 31 -6.05 8.72 -25.42
N VAL A 32 -7.35 8.41 -25.52
CA VAL A 32 -8.31 9.03 -24.61
C VAL A 32 -7.93 8.51 -23.23
N PHE A 33 -7.09 9.26 -22.53
CA PHE A 33 -6.89 9.14 -21.10
C PHE A 33 -8.22 9.54 -20.45
N PHE A 34 -9.20 8.63 -20.49
CA PHE A 34 -10.24 8.59 -19.48
C PHE A 34 -9.49 8.58 -18.16
N GLY A 35 -9.63 9.69 -17.42
CA GLY A 35 -8.75 10.04 -16.32
C GLY A 35 -8.51 8.83 -15.43
N VAL A 36 -7.25 8.60 -15.05
CA VAL A 36 -6.94 7.76 -13.90
C VAL A 36 -7.69 8.43 -12.75
N PRO A 37 -8.85 7.91 -12.30
CA PRO A 37 -9.51 8.50 -11.14
C PRO A 37 -8.50 8.32 -10.02
N GLY A 38 -8.19 9.41 -9.31
CA GLY A 38 -7.10 9.49 -8.36
C GLY A 38 -7.01 8.23 -7.50
N ALA A 39 -5.79 7.74 -7.27
CA ALA A 39 -5.51 6.45 -6.63
C ALA A 39 -6.35 6.20 -5.37
N PHE A 40 -7.57 5.70 -5.57
CA PHE A 40 -8.40 5.15 -4.52
C PHE A 40 -7.79 3.78 -4.21
N ALA A 41 -7.64 3.47 -2.92
CA ALA A 41 -7.21 2.14 -2.49
C ALA A 41 -8.00 1.09 -3.27
N ALA A 42 -7.34 0.05 -3.78
CA ALA A 42 -8.07 -1.02 -4.42
C ALA A 42 -8.93 -1.74 -3.36
N PRO A 43 -10.18 -2.14 -3.70
CA PRO A 43 -11.05 -2.81 -2.74
C PRO A 43 -10.46 -4.16 -2.34
N PHE A 44 -10.62 -4.51 -1.07
CA PHE A 44 -10.36 -5.87 -0.60
C PHE A 44 -11.46 -6.81 -1.11
N THR A 45 -11.08 -7.89 -1.80
CA THR A 45 -12.01 -8.82 -2.44
C THR A 45 -12.59 -9.88 -1.51
N ASP A 46 -11.91 -10.13 -0.38
CA ASP A 46 -12.26 -11.20 0.54
C ASP A 46 -11.67 -10.96 1.94
N ARG A 47 -12.22 -11.70 2.92
CA ARG A 47 -11.78 -11.63 4.31
C ARG A 47 -10.30 -11.97 4.49
N ALA A 48 -9.77 -12.94 3.75
CA ALA A 48 -8.41 -13.41 3.97
C ALA A 48 -7.39 -12.34 3.56
N ALA A 49 -7.62 -11.68 2.43
CA ALA A 49 -6.83 -10.53 1.99
C ALA A 49 -6.89 -9.37 3.01
N LEU A 50 -8.10 -9.02 3.47
CA LEU A 50 -8.28 -7.98 4.48
C LEU A 50 -7.58 -8.35 5.80
N LYS A 51 -7.77 -9.58 6.28
CA LYS A 51 -7.17 -10.06 7.52
C LYS A 51 -5.64 -10.03 7.48
N ALA A 52 -5.04 -10.44 6.37
CA ALA A 52 -3.59 -10.39 6.20
C ALA A 52 -3.06 -8.95 6.30
N ALA A 53 -3.74 -7.98 5.68
CA ALA A 53 -3.39 -6.56 5.77
C ALA A 53 -3.57 -6.00 7.20
N VAL A 54 -4.68 -6.33 7.88
CA VAL A 54 -4.89 -5.96 9.29
C VAL A 54 -3.79 -6.52 10.18
N ASP A 55 -3.46 -7.81 10.03
CA ASP A 55 -2.45 -8.48 10.83
C ASP A 55 -1.06 -7.87 10.62
N SER A 56 -0.71 -7.56 9.38
CA SER A 56 0.53 -6.87 8.98
C SER A 56 0.61 -5.45 9.56
N CYS A 57 -0.44 -4.65 9.40
CA CYS A 57 -0.50 -3.28 9.94
C CYS A 57 -0.36 -3.27 11.47
N ILE A 58 -1.14 -4.07 12.19
CA ILE A 58 -1.10 -4.07 13.66
C ILE A 58 0.22 -4.66 14.19
N ALA A 59 0.88 -5.55 13.42
CA ALA A 59 2.22 -6.02 13.77
C ALA A 59 3.29 -4.91 13.64
N ALA A 60 3.13 -4.00 12.68
CA ALA A 60 4.03 -2.85 12.51
C ALA A 60 3.73 -1.72 13.51
N VAL A 61 2.45 -1.40 13.70
CA VAL A 61 1.97 -0.36 14.61
C VAL A 61 0.79 -0.91 15.43
N PRO A 62 0.97 -1.21 16.73
CA PRO A 62 -0.07 -1.85 17.54
C PRO A 62 -1.42 -1.11 17.62
N SER A 63 -1.43 0.22 17.42
CA SER A 63 -2.68 1.02 17.37
C SER A 63 -3.43 0.89 16.05
N GLY A 64 -2.77 0.51 14.96
CA GLY A 64 -3.33 0.48 13.61
C GLY A 64 -3.26 1.83 12.85
N GLU A 65 -2.71 2.88 13.46
CA GLU A 65 -2.58 4.19 12.80
C GLU A 65 -1.33 4.28 11.92
N ARG A 66 -1.48 4.89 10.73
CA ARG A 66 -0.38 5.21 9.79
C ARG A 66 0.55 4.05 9.41
N CYS A 67 0.06 2.81 9.48
CA CYS A 67 0.84 1.61 9.17
C CYS A 67 1.41 1.58 7.75
N CYS A 68 0.67 2.11 6.78
CA CYS A 68 0.94 1.93 5.35
C CYS A 68 1.70 3.11 4.77
N SER A 69 1.38 4.32 5.24
CA SER A 69 2.05 5.55 4.83
C SER A 69 3.40 5.76 5.51
N GLU A 70 3.53 5.39 6.79
CA GLU A 70 4.73 5.63 7.61
C GLU A 70 5.31 4.35 8.22
N GLY A 71 4.46 3.37 8.58
CA GLY A 71 4.86 2.16 9.28
C GLY A 71 5.56 1.08 8.44
N GLY A 72 5.58 1.23 7.11
CA GLY A 72 6.22 0.27 6.20
C GLY A 72 5.58 -1.12 6.18
N ALA A 73 4.35 -1.26 6.68
CA ALA A 73 3.61 -2.51 6.63
C ALA A 73 3.21 -2.88 5.19
N ASP A 74 3.05 -4.18 4.94
CA ASP A 74 2.38 -4.63 3.71
C ASP A 74 0.86 -4.58 3.93
N CYS A 75 0.23 -3.55 3.36
CA CYS A 75 -1.21 -3.33 3.45
C CYS A 75 -2.00 -3.90 2.25
N GLY A 76 -1.38 -4.76 1.44
CA GLY A 76 -2.05 -5.47 0.35
C GLY A 76 -2.73 -4.54 -0.65
N ALA A 77 -4.02 -4.76 -0.88
CA ALA A 77 -4.83 -4.00 -1.86
C ALA A 77 -4.87 -2.49 -1.56
N ALA A 78 -4.74 -2.09 -0.29
CA ALA A 78 -4.70 -0.69 0.09
C ALA A 78 -3.40 0.04 -0.31
N GLY A 79 -2.32 -0.69 -0.57
CA GLY A 79 -1.03 -0.10 -0.92
C GLY A 79 -0.50 0.83 0.17
N LEU A 80 -0.37 2.13 -0.15
CA LEU A 80 0.13 3.16 0.78
C LEU A 80 -1.01 3.88 1.54
N VAL A 81 -2.25 3.45 1.37
CA VAL A 81 -3.43 4.07 2.00
C VAL A 81 -3.61 3.49 3.40
N ASP A 82 -3.76 4.35 4.39
CA ASP A 82 -3.93 3.94 5.79
C ASP A 82 -5.31 3.37 6.08
N MET A 83 -5.37 2.55 7.13
CA MET A 83 -6.51 1.73 7.54
C MET A 83 -7.87 2.46 7.50
N PRO A 84 -8.02 3.71 7.99
CA PRO A 84 -9.31 4.43 7.96
C PRO A 84 -9.91 4.65 6.56
N LEU A 85 -9.13 4.48 5.51
CA LEU A 85 -9.52 4.72 4.11
C LEU A 85 -9.52 3.43 3.27
N TRP A 86 -9.40 2.26 3.89
CA TRP A 86 -9.48 0.98 3.20
C TRP A 86 -10.88 0.75 2.64
N ASP A 87 -10.96 0.38 1.36
CA ASP A 87 -12.22 -0.01 0.73
C ASP A 87 -12.50 -1.48 1.05
N VAL A 88 -13.41 -1.71 1.99
CA VAL A 88 -13.86 -3.05 2.40
C VAL A 88 -15.26 -3.37 1.86
N SER A 89 -15.77 -2.58 0.91
CA SER A 89 -17.15 -2.69 0.40
C SER A 89 -17.48 -4.03 -0.26
N GLN A 90 -16.46 -4.77 -0.71
CA GLN A 90 -16.61 -6.09 -1.32
C GLN A 90 -16.41 -7.25 -0.32
N VAL A 91 -15.97 -6.96 0.91
CA VAL A 91 -15.76 -7.98 1.93
C VAL A 91 -17.08 -8.32 2.61
N THR A 92 -17.50 -9.58 2.47
CA THR A 92 -18.79 -10.06 3.00
C THR A 92 -18.67 -10.72 4.37
N ASP A 93 -17.46 -11.08 4.79
CA ASP A 93 -17.17 -11.73 6.07
C ASP A 93 -16.08 -10.94 6.80
N MET A 94 -16.44 -10.34 7.94
CA MET A 94 -15.54 -9.53 8.79
C MET A 94 -15.19 -10.26 10.09
N SER A 95 -15.47 -11.56 10.18
CA SER A 95 -15.28 -12.34 11.41
C SER A 95 -13.80 -12.43 11.83
N SER A 96 -13.57 -12.27 13.14
CA SER A 96 -12.25 -12.41 13.80
C SER A 96 -11.10 -11.57 13.20
N LEU A 97 -11.39 -10.47 12.51
CA LEU A 97 -10.36 -9.58 11.96
C LEU A 97 -9.44 -9.01 13.05
N PHE A 98 -10.04 -8.60 14.17
CA PHE A 98 -9.37 -7.96 15.30
C PHE A 98 -9.29 -8.86 16.55
N GLU A 99 -9.52 -10.17 16.39
CA GLU A 99 -9.41 -11.10 17.51
C GLU A 99 -8.02 -11.02 18.15
N SER A 100 -7.98 -10.83 19.47
CA SER A 100 -6.75 -10.64 20.26
C SER A 100 -5.93 -9.39 19.94
N LYS A 101 -6.46 -8.40 19.19
CA LYS A 101 -5.79 -7.12 18.91
C LYS A 101 -6.14 -6.05 19.96
N GLY A 102 -5.78 -6.28 21.23
CA GLY A 102 -6.22 -5.44 22.35
C GLY A 102 -5.67 -4.01 22.37
N SER A 103 -4.66 -3.69 21.55
CA SER A 103 -4.09 -2.33 21.44
C SER A 103 -4.62 -1.54 20.24
N PHE A 104 -5.48 -2.15 19.42
CA PHE A 104 -6.05 -1.52 18.24
C PHE A 104 -6.99 -0.37 18.61
N ASP A 105 -6.80 0.80 18.00
CA ASP A 105 -7.58 2.02 18.28
C ASP A 105 -7.78 2.92 17.03
N ALA A 106 -7.50 2.41 15.83
CA ALA A 106 -7.65 3.20 14.60
C ALA A 106 -9.14 3.44 14.27
N ASP A 107 -9.46 4.64 13.76
CA ASP A 107 -10.81 4.99 13.32
C ASP A 107 -11.21 4.22 12.05
N ILE A 108 -12.16 3.29 12.18
CA ILE A 108 -12.73 2.48 11.09
C ILE A 108 -14.18 2.85 10.78
N SER A 109 -14.65 4.02 11.18
CA SER A 109 -16.05 4.46 10.97
C SER A 109 -16.44 4.61 9.48
N ARG A 110 -15.46 4.60 8.57
CA ARG A 110 -15.65 4.76 7.11
C ARG A 110 -15.68 3.44 6.32
N TRP A 111 -15.54 2.32 7.01
CA TRP A 111 -15.49 0.98 6.43
C TRP A 111 -16.87 0.50 5.96
#